data_AF-A0A2G2FXB0-F1
#
_entry.id   AF-A0A2G2FXB0-F1
#
_cell.length_a   1.000
_cell.length_b   1.000
_cell.length_c   1.000
_cell.angle_alpha   90.00
_cell.angle_beta   90.00
_cell.angle_gamma   90.00
#
_symmetry.space_group_name_H-M   'P 1'
#
loop_
_entity.id
_entity.type
_entity.pdbx_description
1 polymer ?
#
loop_
_entity_poly.entity_id
_entity_poly.type
_entity_poly.pdbx_seq_one_letter_code
_entity_poly.pdbx_strand_id
1 'polypeptide(L)'
;MGLNGIVERLDKYQKRVASGRAEKIKPHHIQKAIEKLTAKEVELVAELAGVTKPSKRLRFEEKISMIQKQVERAKWLAQQI
;
A
#
# COMPACT_ATOMS: atom_id res chain seq x y z
N MET A 1 4.77 -11.95 3.02
CA MET A 1 4.85 -11.14 1.78
C MET A 1 5.38 -9.77 2.16
N GLY A 2 6.47 -9.35 1.53
CA GLY A 2 6.97 -7.98 1.67
C GLY A 2 6.11 -6.98 0.88
N LEU A 3 6.42 -5.69 1.04
CA LEU A 3 5.70 -4.57 0.42
C LEU A 3 5.46 -4.77 -1.09
N ASN A 4 6.49 -5.22 -1.81
CA ASN A 4 6.45 -5.43 -3.26
C ASN A 4 5.34 -6.39 -3.69
N GLY A 5 5.11 -7.46 -2.92
CA GLY A 5 4.05 -8.43 -3.22
C GLY A 5 2.64 -7.85 -3.04
N ILE A 6 2.48 -6.83 -2.17
CA ILE A 6 1.21 -6.12 -2.03
C ILE A 6 1.01 -5.19 -3.23
N VAL A 7 2.05 -4.45 -3.63
CA VAL A 7 2.01 -3.54 -4.79
C VAL A 7 1.65 -4.30 -6.07
N GLU A 8 2.34 -5.40 -6.37
CA GLU A 8 2.05 -6.23 -7.55
C GLU A 8 0.61 -6.75 -7.56
N ARG A 9 0.04 -7.02 -6.38
CA ARG A 9 -1.34 -7.47 -6.25
C ARG A 9 -2.33 -6.33 -6.54
N LEU A 10 -2.07 -5.13 -6.02
CA LEU A 10 -2.88 -3.95 -6.33
C LEU A 10 -2.80 -3.60 -7.82
N ASP A 11 -1.63 -3.77 -8.46
CA ASP A 11 -1.49 -3.65 -9.92
C ASP A 11 -2.39 -4.63 -10.68
N LYS A 12 -2.39 -5.90 -10.27
CA LYS A 12 -3.26 -6.92 -10.86
C LYS A 12 -4.74 -6.60 -10.66
N TYR A 13 -5.12 -6.05 -9.50
CA TYR A 13 -6.50 -5.66 -9.22
C TYR A 13 -6.92 -4.47 -10.07
N GLN A 14 -6.08 -3.44 -10.21
CA GLN A 14 -6.38 -2.31 -11.09
C GLN A 14 -6.55 -2.76 -12.55
N LYS A 15 -5.69 -3.64 -13.06
CA LYS A 15 -5.85 -4.20 -14.41
C LYS A 15 -7.17 -4.97 -14.58
N ARG A 16 -7.64 -5.66 -13.53
CA ARG A 16 -8.93 -6.36 -13.54
C ARG A 16 -10.11 -5.38 -13.54
N VAL A 17 -10.08 -4.36 -12.70
CA VAL A 17 -11.11 -3.30 -12.71
C VAL A 17 -11.16 -2.62 -14.09
N ALA A 18 -10.01 -2.23 -14.64
CA ALA A 18 -9.92 -1.59 -15.96
C ALA A 18 -10.41 -2.48 -17.13
N SER A 19 -10.39 -3.81 -16.97
CA SER A 19 -10.91 -4.77 -17.97
C SER A 19 -12.34 -5.20 -17.70
N GLY A 20 -13.05 -4.52 -16.78
CA GLY A 20 -14.44 -4.83 -16.43
C GLY A 20 -14.60 -6.16 -15.69
N ARG A 21 -13.54 -6.65 -15.04
CA ARG A 21 -13.50 -7.93 -14.30
C ARG A 21 -13.39 -7.71 -12.78
N ALA A 22 -14.05 -6.66 -12.29
CA ALA A 22 -14.05 -6.25 -10.89
C ALA A 22 -14.64 -7.33 -9.98
N GLU A 23 -15.64 -8.08 -10.46
CA GLU A 23 -16.36 -9.16 -9.77
C GLU A 23 -15.45 -10.32 -9.30
N LYS A 24 -14.25 -10.45 -9.90
CA LYS A 24 -13.25 -11.46 -9.50
C LYS A 24 -12.39 -11.02 -8.31
N ILE A 25 -12.60 -9.81 -7.79
CA ILE A 25 -11.85 -9.26 -6.66
C ILE A 25 -12.76 -9.30 -5.43
N LYS A 26 -12.34 -10.05 -4.41
CA LYS A 26 -13.08 -10.08 -3.14
C LYS A 26 -12.72 -8.83 -2.33
N PRO A 27 -13.69 -8.08 -1.77
CA PRO A 27 -13.42 -6.90 -0.94
C PRO A 27 -12.43 -7.15 0.20
N HIS A 28 -12.55 -8.30 0.86
CA HIS A 28 -11.64 -8.72 1.93
C HIS A 28 -10.16 -8.86 1.48
N HIS A 29 -9.89 -9.10 0.19
CA HIS A 29 -8.51 -9.10 -0.30
C HIS A 29 -7.90 -7.70 -0.36
N ILE A 30 -8.71 -6.68 -0.64
CA ILE A 30 -8.29 -5.28 -0.64
C ILE A 30 -8.14 -4.80 0.80
N GLN A 31 -9.09 -5.13 1.66
CA GLN A 31 -9.03 -4.79 3.09
C GLN A 31 -7.73 -5.29 3.74
N LYS A 32 -7.37 -6.56 3.49
CA LYS A 32 -6.08 -7.12 3.95
C LYS A 32 -4.85 -6.43 3.38
N ALA A 33 -4.94 -5.83 2.19
CA ALA A 33 -3.85 -5.06 1.62
C ALA A 33 -3.72 -3.70 2.33
N ILE A 34 -4.83 -3.02 2.58
CA ILE A 34 -4.89 -1.77 3.34
C ILE A 34 -4.30 -1.97 4.74
N GLU A 35 -4.79 -2.95 5.49
CA GLU A 35 -4.32 -3.26 6.85
C GLU A 35 -2.80 -3.45 6.90
N LYS A 36 -2.23 -4.20 5.96
CA LYS A 36 -0.79 -4.45 5.91
C LYS A 36 0.03 -3.22 5.54
N LEU A 37 -0.48 -2.41 4.63
CA LEU A 37 0.18 -1.16 4.24
C LEU A 37 0.15 -0.16 5.39
N THR A 38 -0.99 0.02 6.04
CA THR A 38 -1.13 0.91 7.20
C THR A 38 -0.29 0.43 8.38
N ALA A 39 -0.26 -0.87 8.67
CA ALA A 39 0.62 -1.42 9.71
C ALA A 39 2.10 -1.11 9.41
N LYS A 40 2.50 -1.23 8.14
CA LYS A 40 3.89 -0.93 7.74
C LYS A 40 4.21 0.56 7.77
N GLU A 41 3.25 1.41 7.44
CA GLU A 41 3.37 2.86 7.58
C GLU A 41 3.62 3.24 9.04
N VAL A 42 2.80 2.74 9.97
CA VAL A 42 2.95 3.00 11.41
C VAL A 42 4.32 2.55 11.91
N GLU A 43 4.78 1.36 11.53
CA GLU A 43 6.12 0.85 11.88
C GLU A 43 7.23 1.79 11.38
N LEU A 44 7.16 2.23 10.11
CA LEU A 44 8.17 3.12 9.53
C LEU A 44 8.14 4.53 10.14
N VAL A 45 6.96 5.06 10.48
CA VAL A 45 6.83 6.36 11.16
C VAL A 45 7.42 6.28 12.57
N ALA A 46 7.17 5.18 13.30
CA ALA A 46 7.76 4.96 14.61
C ALA A 46 9.29 4.83 14.52
N GLU A 47 9.81 4.11 13.53
CA GLU A 47 11.25 4.03 13.28
C GLU A 47 11.84 5.41 12.91
N LEU A 48 11.13 6.20 12.10
CA LEU A 48 11.58 7.52 11.63
C LEU A 48 11.81 8.50 12.79
N ALA A 49 11.00 8.44 13.84
CA ALA A 49 11.12 9.29 15.02
C ALA A 49 12.49 9.16 15.70
N GLY A 50 13.11 7.98 15.64
CA GLY A 50 14.45 7.72 16.19
C GLY A 50 15.61 7.98 15.20
N VAL A 51 15.35 8.36 13.95
CA VAL A 51 16.40 8.54 12.94
C VAL A 51 16.98 9.96 13.00
N THR A 52 18.26 10.03 13.35
CA THR A 52 19.06 11.27 13.39
C THR A 52 19.84 11.52 12.09
N LYS A 53 20.19 10.46 11.35
CA LYS A 53 20.94 10.57 10.09
C LYS A 53 20.02 11.08 8.95
N PRO A 54 20.32 12.25 8.34
CA PRO A 54 19.43 12.86 7.34
C PRO A 54 19.16 11.98 6.11
N SER A 55 20.20 11.32 5.57
CA SER A 55 20.04 10.43 4.41
C SER A 55 19.25 9.16 4.71
N LYS A 56 19.24 8.70 5.98
CA LYS A 56 18.36 7.61 6.40
C LYS A 56 16.93 8.12 6.53
N ARG A 57 16.72 9.29 7.14
CA ARG A 57 15.40 9.93 7.26
C ARG A 57 14.72 10.10 5.89
N LEU A 58 15.43 10.66 4.90
CA LEU A 58 14.92 10.83 3.54
C LEU A 58 14.41 9.51 2.94
N ARG A 59 15.18 8.42 3.06
CA ARG A 59 14.76 7.09 2.55
C ARG A 59 13.51 6.56 3.26
N PHE A 60 13.34 6.85 4.55
CA PHE A 60 12.13 6.48 5.28
C PHE A 60 10.93 7.30 4.84
N GLU A 61 11.10 8.61 4.68
CA GLU A 61 10.06 9.52 4.17
C GLU A 61 9.60 9.12 2.75
N GLU A 62 10.53 8.83 1.85
CA GLU A 62 10.24 8.31 0.51
C GLU A 62 9.43 7.01 0.56
N LYS A 63 9.82 6.10 1.47
CA LYS A 63 9.14 4.82 1.64
C LYS A 63 7.74 4.98 2.24
N ILE A 64 7.57 5.86 3.21
CA ILE A 64 6.26 6.21 3.79
C ILE A 64 5.36 6.81 2.70
N SER A 65 5.86 7.76 1.92
CA SER A 65 5.12 8.37 0.82
C SER A 65 4.69 7.33 -0.22
N MET A 66 5.57 6.38 -0.57
CA MET A 66 5.21 5.27 -1.45
C MET A 66 4.07 4.43 -0.86
N ILE A 67 4.13 4.11 0.44
CA ILE A 67 3.08 3.32 1.10
C ILE A 67 1.75 4.05 1.10
N GLN A 68 1.74 5.34 1.43
CA GLN A 68 0.54 6.19 1.42
C GLN A 68 -0.15 6.16 0.05
N LYS A 69 0.61 6.32 -1.04
CA LYS A 69 0.08 6.20 -2.41
C LYS A 69 -0.56 4.84 -2.69
N GLN A 70 0.02 3.76 -2.15
CA GLN A 70 -0.55 2.41 -2.31
C GLN A 70 -1.79 2.20 -1.44
N VAL A 71 -1.87 2.82 -0.26
CA VAL A 71 -3.09 2.84 0.57
C VAL A 71 -4.21 3.55 -0.15
N GLU A 72 -3.95 4.74 -0.70
CA GLU A 72 -4.93 5.50 -1.50
C GLU A 72 -5.42 4.69 -2.69
N ARG A 73 -4.51 4.06 -3.43
CA ARG A 73 -4.86 3.17 -4.53
C ARG A 73 -5.72 1.99 -4.08
N ALA A 74 -5.40 1.37 -2.96
CA ALA A 74 -6.18 0.26 -2.41
C ALA A 74 -7.58 0.72 -1.99
N LYS A 75 -7.70 1.90 -1.35
CA LYS A 75 -8.99 2.53 -1.02
C LYS A 75 -9.81 2.83 -2.27
N TRP A 76 -9.19 3.38 -3.31
CA TRP A 76 -9.85 3.61 -4.59
C TRP A 76 -10.36 2.30 -5.18
N LEU A 77 -9.52 1.25 -5.22
CA LEU A 77 -9.95 -0.06 -5.73
C LEU A 77 -11.14 -0.61 -4.94
N ALA A 78 -11.19 -0.42 -3.61
CA ALA A 78 -12.32 -0.83 -2.79
C ALA A 78 -13.63 -0.12 -3.13
N GLN A 79 -13.58 1.07 -3.74
CA GLN A 79 -14.75 1.81 -4.21
C GLN A 79 -15.20 1.38 -5.62
N GLN A 80 -14.36 0.66 -6.36
CA GLN A 80 -14.64 0.22 -7.73
C GLN A 80 -15.14 -1.22 -7.83
N ILE A 81 -15.16 -1.95 -6.71
CA ILE A 81 -15.62 -3.35 -6.60
C ILE A 81 -16.85 -3.41 -5.70
#